data_AF-A0A0X8JS03-F1
#
_entry.id   AF-A0A0X8JS03-F1
#
_cell.length_a   1.000
_cell.length_b   1.000
_cell.length_c   1.000
_cell.angle_alpha   90.00
_cell.angle_beta   90.00
_cell.angle_gamma   90.00
#
_symmetry.space_group_name_H-M   'P 1'
#
loop_
_entity.id
_entity.type
_entity.pdbx_description
1 polymer ?
#
loop_
_entity_poly.entity_id
_entity_poly.type
_entity_poly.pdbx_seq_one_letter_code
_entity_poly.pdbx_strand_id
1 'polypeptide(L)'
;MSLIDPVYLMTLMGTIPERRARTASENSFERHMHSALTERTGIAPGINPSSVDDPLMQNALQGLASLMGEAGAVRADAGKKSDALGALSAQFESGKQGVSAIGYDKNGGTSYGAYQIASRPGTMDQFISFLNGKEPRWAVALKAAGPANTGSTRGDMPDVWRSIARENPERFGELQREFIEATHYKPARNKILAKTGVDMDALPSAVREALWSTAVQHGAGGAAAIFGRALKNTNLQEEAVRVARRLIDAVYDDRKKHFGSSTSAVQASVRNRMNVEKELALNMLQKDESDLA
;
A
#
# COMPACT_ATOMS: atom_id res chain seq x y z
N MET A 1 7.99 0.65 13.16
CA MET A 1 7.99 -0.51 12.25
C MET A 1 6.96 -0.22 11.16
N SER A 2 7.21 -0.63 9.91
CA SER A 2 6.21 -0.52 8.83
C SER A 2 5.00 -1.36 9.18
N LEU A 3 3.79 -0.88 8.88
CA LEU A 3 2.54 -1.67 8.97
C LEU A 3 2.48 -2.75 7.91
N ILE A 4 3.04 -2.45 6.75
CA ILE A 4 2.99 -3.28 5.56
C ILE A 4 4.27 -4.14 5.55
N ASP A 5 4.08 -5.46 5.43
CA ASP A 5 5.19 -6.39 5.22
C ASP A 5 5.99 -5.97 3.97
N PRO A 6 7.34 -5.91 4.00
CA PRO A 6 8.16 -5.62 2.82
C PRO A 6 7.82 -6.49 1.59
N VAL A 7 7.42 -7.75 1.80
CA VAL A 7 6.95 -8.71 0.79
C VAL A 7 5.53 -8.41 0.33
N TYR A 8 4.64 -7.90 1.19
CA TYR A 8 3.33 -7.39 0.76
C TYR A 8 3.48 -6.07 -0.02
N LEU A 9 4.44 -5.21 0.36
CA LEU A 9 4.92 -4.11 -0.46
C LEU A 9 5.39 -4.64 -1.82
N MET A 10 6.20 -5.71 -1.87
CA MET A 10 6.63 -6.35 -3.14
C MET A 10 5.48 -7.00 -3.94
N THR A 11 4.44 -7.51 -3.26
CA THR A 11 3.24 -8.12 -3.87
C THR A 11 2.32 -7.06 -4.47
N LEU A 12 2.05 -5.99 -3.70
CA LEU A 12 1.40 -4.76 -4.16
C LEU A 12 2.20 -4.06 -5.28
N MET A 13 3.51 -4.27 -5.30
CA MET A 13 4.42 -3.79 -6.34
C MET A 13 4.60 -4.82 -7.46
N GLY A 14 3.82 -5.90 -7.57
CA GLY A 14 3.91 -6.81 -8.72
C GLY A 14 5.30 -7.42 -8.97
N THR A 15 6.09 -7.65 -7.93
CA THR A 15 7.53 -8.02 -8.03
C THR A 15 7.87 -9.38 -7.42
N ILE A 16 6.88 -10.23 -7.16
CA ILE A 16 7.15 -11.65 -6.88
C ILE A 16 7.46 -12.35 -8.22
N PRO A 17 8.66 -12.93 -8.43
CA PRO A 17 8.86 -13.88 -9.51
C PRO A 17 8.01 -15.12 -9.23
N GLU A 18 7.29 -15.64 -10.22
CA GLU A 18 6.61 -16.94 -10.11
C GLU A 18 7.60 -17.99 -9.60
N ARG A 19 7.36 -18.53 -8.39
CA ARG A 19 8.00 -19.78 -7.99
C ARG A 19 7.21 -20.90 -8.65
N ARG A 20 7.72 -21.38 -9.79
CA ARG A 20 7.40 -22.73 -10.29
C ARG A 20 7.52 -23.71 -9.13
N ALA A 21 6.42 -24.42 -8.86
CA ALA A 21 6.43 -25.55 -7.95
C ALA A 21 7.50 -26.53 -8.44
N ARG A 22 8.50 -26.83 -7.61
CA ARG A 22 9.40 -27.96 -7.87
C ARG A 22 8.62 -29.23 -7.56
N THR A 23 7.96 -29.78 -8.57
CA THR A 23 7.57 -31.20 -8.57
C THR A 23 8.81 -32.00 -8.94
N ALA A 24 9.28 -32.80 -7.99
CA ALA A 24 10.36 -33.75 -8.19
C ALA A 24 9.86 -34.89 -9.10
N SER A 25 10.10 -34.81 -10.41
CA SER A 25 9.94 -35.96 -11.33
C SER A 25 10.48 -35.78 -12.78
N GLU A 26 11.23 -34.74 -13.15
CA GLU A 26 11.56 -34.51 -14.58
C GLU A 26 13.07 -34.44 -14.92
N ASN A 27 13.92 -35.11 -14.15
CA ASN A 27 15.37 -35.15 -14.39
C ASN A 27 15.86 -36.31 -15.29
N SER A 28 15.00 -36.90 -16.14
CA SER A 28 15.41 -37.98 -17.06
C SER A 28 15.09 -37.76 -18.53
N PHE A 29 14.33 -36.72 -18.89
CA PHE A 29 13.98 -36.45 -20.29
C PHE A 29 14.83 -35.32 -20.90
N GLU A 30 15.12 -34.26 -20.12
CA GLU A 30 15.95 -33.14 -20.59
C GLU A 30 17.45 -33.48 -20.75
N ARG A 31 17.95 -34.52 -20.06
CA ARG A 31 19.31 -35.02 -20.25
C ARG A 31 19.52 -35.73 -21.60
N HIS A 32 18.44 -36.12 -22.29
CA HIS A 32 18.52 -36.72 -23.63
C HIS A 32 18.32 -35.73 -24.79
N MET A 33 17.81 -34.52 -24.52
CA MET A 33 17.64 -33.48 -25.57
C MET A 33 18.83 -32.51 -25.67
N HIS A 34 19.74 -32.51 -24.69
CA HIS A 34 20.98 -31.72 -24.74
C HIS A 34 22.17 -32.41 -25.42
N SER A 35 22.03 -33.67 -25.83
CA SER A 35 23.07 -34.40 -26.58
C SER A 35 22.86 -34.38 -28.10
N ALA A 36 21.83 -33.71 -28.62
CA ALA A 36 21.46 -33.76 -30.04
C ALA A 36 21.51 -32.41 -30.79
N LEU A 37 22.02 -31.33 -30.16
CA LEU A 37 22.05 -30.00 -30.80
C LEU A 37 23.42 -29.28 -30.69
N THR A 38 24.49 -30.00 -30.35
CA THR A 38 25.87 -29.47 -30.36
C THR A 38 26.61 -29.73 -31.69
N GLU A 39 25.94 -30.33 -32.69
CA GLU A 39 26.50 -30.57 -34.03
C GLU A 39 25.61 -30.01 -35.13
N ARG A 40 25.58 -28.68 -35.29
CA ARG A 40 25.65 -27.98 -36.59
C ARG A 40 25.24 -26.52 -36.44
N THR A 41 26.00 -25.69 -37.14
CA THR A 41 25.72 -24.29 -37.52
C THR A 41 25.65 -23.29 -36.38
N GLY A 42 26.80 -22.68 -36.08
CA GLY A 42 26.86 -21.44 -35.32
C GLY A 42 26.35 -20.27 -36.16
N ILE A 43 25.23 -19.67 -35.74
CA ILE A 43 24.79 -18.31 -36.08
C ILE A 43 23.99 -17.79 -34.87
N ALA A 44 24.31 -16.57 -34.41
CA ALA A 44 23.57 -15.89 -33.35
C ALA A 44 22.25 -15.29 -33.88
N PRO A 45 21.13 -15.31 -33.14
CA PRO A 45 19.95 -14.55 -33.52
C PRO A 45 19.75 -13.31 -32.66
N GLY A 46 19.59 -12.18 -33.34
CA GLY A 46 18.76 -11.08 -32.88
C GLY A 46 17.28 -11.30 -33.27
N ILE A 47 16.40 -10.78 -32.42
CA ILE A 47 15.04 -10.26 -32.64
C ILE A 47 14.10 -11.08 -33.55
N ASN A 48 13.04 -11.64 -32.95
CA ASN A 48 11.70 -11.68 -33.55
C ASN A 48 10.59 -11.94 -32.48
N PRO A 49 9.30 -11.72 -32.79
CA PRO A 49 8.44 -10.82 -32.01
C PRO A 49 7.13 -11.48 -31.54
N SER A 50 6.83 -11.38 -30.24
CA SER A 50 5.47 -11.59 -29.70
C SER A 50 5.49 -11.31 -28.20
N SER A 51 5.17 -10.07 -27.81
CA SER A 51 4.98 -9.69 -26.40
C SER A 51 3.60 -9.08 -26.18
N VAL A 52 2.57 -9.67 -26.80
CA VAL A 52 1.17 -9.23 -26.66
C VAL A 52 0.32 -10.22 -25.83
N ASP A 53 0.87 -11.36 -25.44
CA ASP A 53 0.15 -12.40 -24.69
C ASP A 53 0.71 -12.62 -23.27
N ASP A 54 1.00 -11.54 -22.55
CA ASP A 54 1.29 -11.63 -21.11
C ASP A 54 -0.03 -11.47 -20.31
N PRO A 55 -0.54 -12.53 -19.66
CA PRO A 55 -1.75 -12.47 -18.85
C PRO A 55 -1.63 -11.51 -17.65
N LEU A 56 -0.41 -11.09 -17.27
CA LEU A 56 -0.19 -10.05 -16.25
C LEU A 56 -0.44 -8.63 -16.79
N MET A 57 -0.12 -8.37 -18.06
CA MET A 57 -0.47 -7.12 -18.74
C MET A 57 -1.99 -7.03 -18.96
N GLN A 58 -2.65 -8.13 -19.27
CA GLN A 58 -4.10 -8.17 -19.47
C GLN A 58 -4.88 -7.90 -18.17
N ASN A 59 -4.42 -8.41 -17.03
CA ASN A 59 -5.07 -8.14 -15.74
C ASN A 59 -4.85 -6.70 -15.24
N ALA A 60 -3.64 -6.14 -15.46
CA ALA A 60 -3.35 -4.74 -15.15
C ALA A 60 -4.13 -3.77 -16.07
N LEU A 61 -4.27 -4.12 -17.36
CA LEU A 61 -5.08 -3.36 -18.32
C LEU A 61 -6.58 -3.54 -18.09
N GLN A 62 -7.06 -4.70 -17.62
CA GLN A 62 -8.47 -4.88 -17.24
C GLN A 62 -8.83 -4.09 -15.97
N GLY A 63 -7.92 -3.97 -15.01
CA GLY A 63 -8.08 -3.06 -13.87
C GLY A 63 -8.20 -1.60 -14.30
N LEU A 64 -7.36 -1.17 -15.25
CA LEU A 64 -7.40 0.18 -15.84
C LEU A 64 -8.61 0.42 -16.77
N ALA A 65 -9.05 -0.58 -17.52
CA ALA A 65 -10.20 -0.48 -18.43
C ALA A 65 -11.54 -0.43 -17.66
N SER A 66 -11.64 -1.15 -16.53
CA SER A 66 -12.79 -1.06 -15.62
C SER A 66 -12.89 0.33 -14.98
N LEU A 67 -11.75 0.98 -14.69
CA LEU A 67 -11.67 2.34 -14.15
C LEU A 67 -12.06 3.44 -15.18
N MET A 68 -11.85 3.19 -16.47
CA MET A 68 -12.29 4.12 -17.52
C MET A 68 -13.77 3.96 -17.89
N GLY A 69 -14.37 2.79 -17.65
CA GLY A 69 -15.79 2.52 -17.90
C GLY A 69 -16.76 3.03 -16.83
N GLU A 70 -16.32 3.15 -15.58
CA GLU A 70 -17.19 3.50 -14.44
C GLU A 70 -17.18 4.97 -14.02
N ALA A 71 -16.49 5.85 -14.76
CA ALA A 71 -16.55 7.30 -14.55
C ALA A 71 -17.94 7.93 -14.80
N GLY A 72 -18.93 7.12 -15.24
CA GLY A 72 -20.28 7.57 -15.59
C GLY A 72 -21.38 7.35 -14.54
N ALA A 73 -21.14 6.69 -13.41
CA ALA A 73 -22.25 6.24 -12.56
C ALA A 73 -21.99 6.25 -11.05
N VAL A 74 -21.71 7.42 -10.46
CA VAL A 74 -22.08 7.67 -9.05
C VAL A 74 -22.63 9.09 -8.94
N ARG A 75 -23.96 9.20 -8.89
CA ARG A 75 -24.66 10.43 -8.52
C ARG A 75 -24.75 10.54 -6.99
N ALA A 76 -24.28 11.68 -6.52
CA ALA A 76 -24.64 12.43 -5.31
C ALA A 76 -25.41 11.72 -4.18
N ASP A 77 -24.78 11.67 -3.01
CA ASP A 77 -25.43 12.12 -1.78
C ASP A 77 -24.49 13.07 -1.04
N ALA A 78 -24.96 14.30 -0.84
CA ALA A 78 -24.22 15.42 -0.28
C ALA A 78 -24.66 15.61 1.17
N GLY A 79 -23.82 15.20 2.13
CA GLY A 79 -24.23 15.36 3.53
C GLY A 79 -23.35 14.76 4.62
N LYS A 80 -22.02 15.00 4.61
CA LYS A 80 -21.13 15.12 5.80
C LYS A 80 -19.68 15.21 5.33
N LYS A 81 -19.07 16.40 5.40
CA LYS A 81 -17.63 16.61 5.16
C LYS A 81 -16.83 15.94 6.28
N SER A 82 -16.46 14.68 6.09
CA SER A 82 -15.15 14.21 6.53
C SER A 82 -14.28 14.09 5.29
N ASP A 83 -13.38 15.04 5.09
CA ASP A 83 -12.18 14.87 4.27
C ASP A 83 -11.48 13.61 4.77
N ALA A 84 -11.78 12.46 4.16
CA ALA A 84 -11.38 11.16 4.69
C ALA A 84 -9.88 10.95 4.45
N LEU A 85 -9.06 11.51 5.33
CA LEU A 85 -7.63 11.28 5.39
C LEU A 85 -7.33 9.78 5.33
N GLY A 86 -6.48 9.36 4.39
CA GLY A 86 -6.17 7.97 4.09
C GLY A 86 -7.07 7.34 3.02
N ALA A 87 -8.02 8.08 2.41
CA ALA A 87 -8.94 7.54 1.40
C ALA A 87 -8.25 7.18 0.08
N LEU A 88 -7.26 7.96 -0.37
CA LEU A 88 -6.49 7.60 -1.57
C LEU A 88 -5.68 6.33 -1.29
N SER A 89 -5.02 6.25 -0.14
CA SER A 89 -4.25 5.06 0.26
C SER A 89 -5.15 3.82 0.38
N ALA A 90 -6.34 3.95 0.95
CA ALA A 90 -7.31 2.86 1.09
C ALA A 90 -7.84 2.34 -0.26
N GLN A 91 -7.99 3.19 -1.28
CA GLN A 91 -8.40 2.78 -2.63
C GLN A 91 -7.37 1.85 -3.30
N PHE A 92 -6.07 1.96 -2.97
CA PHE A 92 -5.03 1.08 -3.51
C PHE A 92 -4.80 -0.19 -2.69
N GLU A 93 -4.97 -0.11 -1.37
CA GLU A 93 -4.58 -1.18 -0.46
C GLU A 93 -5.64 -2.29 -0.35
N SER A 94 -6.86 -1.99 -0.76
CA SER A 94 -8.02 -2.83 -0.54
C SER A 94 -8.63 -3.21 -1.88
N GLY A 95 -8.10 -4.25 -2.55
CA GLY A 95 -8.78 -4.88 -3.69
C GLY A 95 -10.22 -5.32 -3.33
N LYS A 96 -10.93 -6.06 -4.18
CA LYS A 96 -12.37 -6.43 -3.98
C LYS A 96 -12.80 -6.92 -2.57
N GLN A 97 -11.86 -7.38 -1.73
CA GLN A 97 -12.12 -7.84 -0.35
C GLN A 97 -11.98 -6.77 0.75
N GLY A 98 -11.36 -5.63 0.46
CA GLY A 98 -11.33 -4.46 1.31
C GLY A 98 -10.95 -4.70 2.78
N VAL A 99 -11.84 -4.24 3.66
CA VAL A 99 -11.82 -4.38 5.13
C VAL A 99 -11.69 -5.83 5.62
N SER A 100 -12.05 -6.82 4.79
CA SER A 100 -11.98 -8.25 5.12
C SER A 100 -10.75 -8.98 4.57
N ALA A 101 -9.86 -8.29 3.84
CA ALA A 101 -8.73 -8.91 3.17
C ALA A 101 -7.82 -9.66 4.14
N ILE A 102 -7.40 -10.88 3.78
CA ILE A 102 -6.46 -11.68 4.57
C ILE A 102 -5.28 -12.08 3.68
N GLY A 103 -4.09 -11.71 4.12
CA GLY A 103 -2.82 -12.08 3.49
C GLY A 103 -2.01 -13.04 4.38
N TYR A 104 -1.01 -13.66 3.78
CA TYR A 104 -0.03 -14.44 4.52
C TYR A 104 1.32 -14.44 3.82
N ASP A 105 2.38 -14.19 4.59
CA ASP A 105 3.75 -14.46 4.17
C ASP A 105 4.63 -14.95 5.34
N LYS A 106 5.82 -15.44 5.01
CA LYS A 106 6.73 -16.09 5.98
C LYS A 106 7.41 -15.11 6.95
N ASN A 107 7.48 -13.83 6.63
CA ASN A 107 8.15 -12.80 7.42
C ASN A 107 7.14 -12.02 8.28
N GLY A 108 5.96 -11.68 7.73
CA GLY A 108 4.93 -10.89 8.39
C GLY A 108 3.86 -11.70 9.11
N GLY A 109 3.71 -12.97 8.73
CA GLY A 109 2.65 -13.84 9.26
C GLY A 109 1.35 -13.61 8.54
N THR A 110 0.25 -13.99 9.18
CA THR A 110 -1.08 -13.63 8.68
C THR A 110 -1.29 -12.12 8.85
N SER A 111 -1.80 -11.46 7.81
CA SER A 111 -2.08 -10.03 7.76
C SER A 111 -3.55 -9.79 7.46
N TYR A 112 -4.12 -8.71 8.00
CA TYR A 112 -5.57 -8.53 8.06
C TYR A 112 -6.03 -7.12 7.67
N GLY A 113 -7.16 -7.05 6.98
CA GLY A 113 -7.88 -5.81 6.69
C GLY A 113 -7.30 -4.97 5.56
N ALA A 114 -7.88 -3.78 5.39
CA ALA A 114 -7.54 -2.85 4.32
C ALA A 114 -6.06 -2.42 4.40
N TYR A 115 -5.51 -2.27 5.60
CA TYR A 115 -4.12 -1.86 5.83
C TYR A 115 -3.16 -3.03 6.08
N GLN A 116 -3.62 -4.27 5.90
CA GLN A 116 -2.84 -5.50 6.12
C GLN A 116 -2.06 -5.51 7.43
N ILE A 117 -2.77 -5.33 8.55
CA ILE A 117 -2.21 -5.34 9.90
C ILE A 117 -1.55 -6.70 10.15
N ALA A 118 -0.21 -6.70 10.19
CA ALA A 118 0.59 -7.91 10.31
C ALA A 118 0.60 -8.47 11.75
N SER A 119 0.54 -9.79 11.87
CA SER A 119 0.52 -10.50 13.16
C SER A 119 1.89 -10.64 13.82
N ARG A 120 2.95 -10.95 13.06
CA ARG A 120 4.30 -11.17 13.64
C ARG A 120 4.93 -9.97 14.34
N PRO A 121 4.82 -8.71 13.85
CA PRO A 121 5.44 -7.57 14.52
C PRO A 121 4.68 -7.10 15.77
N GLY A 122 3.59 -7.78 16.17
CA GLY A 122 2.75 -7.40 17.32
C GLY A 122 1.76 -6.28 17.03
N THR A 123 1.68 -5.78 15.79
CA THR A 123 0.75 -4.72 15.42
C THR A 123 -0.71 -5.17 15.52
N MET A 124 -0.99 -6.46 15.28
CA MET A 124 -2.33 -7.01 15.52
C MET A 124 -2.73 -6.95 16.99
N ASP A 125 -1.82 -7.23 17.92
CA ASP A 125 -2.10 -7.14 19.36
C ASP A 125 -2.39 -5.68 19.76
N GLN A 126 -1.69 -4.72 19.16
CA GLN A 126 -1.98 -3.30 19.33
C GLN A 126 -3.35 -2.91 18.78
N PHE A 127 -3.75 -3.45 17.62
CA PHE A 127 -5.08 -3.21 17.05
C PHE A 127 -6.19 -3.77 17.95
N ILE A 128 -6.04 -5.02 18.42
CA ILE A 128 -6.95 -5.63 19.37
C ILE A 128 -7.00 -4.82 20.68
N SER A 129 -5.87 -4.29 21.13
CA SER A 129 -5.81 -3.40 22.30
C SER A 129 -6.60 -2.11 22.09
N PHE A 130 -6.40 -1.47 20.93
CA PHE A 130 -7.12 -0.28 20.48
C PHE A 130 -8.65 -0.52 20.44
N LEU A 131 -9.08 -1.69 19.98
CA LEU A 131 -10.50 -2.05 19.95
C LEU A 131 -11.13 -2.16 21.34
N ASN A 132 -10.38 -2.48 22.40
CA ASN A 132 -10.95 -2.60 23.75
C ASN A 132 -11.64 -1.31 24.24
N GLY A 133 -11.20 -0.14 23.77
CA GLY A 133 -11.79 1.15 24.13
C GLY A 133 -12.88 1.64 23.18
N LYS A 134 -13.13 0.95 22.06
CA LYS A 134 -14.00 1.42 20.97
C LYS A 134 -15.08 0.42 20.59
N GLU A 135 -14.70 -0.84 20.40
CA GLU A 135 -15.60 -1.97 20.12
C GLU A 135 -15.18 -3.19 20.96
N PRO A 136 -15.46 -3.21 22.28
CA PRO A 136 -14.98 -4.25 23.19
C PRO A 136 -15.40 -5.66 22.77
N ARG A 137 -16.59 -5.83 22.18
CA ARG A 137 -17.09 -7.13 21.73
C ARG A 137 -16.23 -7.71 20.60
N TRP A 138 -15.81 -6.88 19.64
CA TRP A 138 -14.92 -7.31 18.56
C TRP A 138 -13.53 -7.64 19.09
N ALA A 139 -13.01 -6.86 20.04
CA ALA A 139 -11.74 -7.16 20.70
C ALA A 139 -11.77 -8.52 21.41
N VAL A 140 -12.85 -8.80 22.15
CA VAL A 140 -13.05 -10.09 22.84
C VAL A 140 -13.15 -11.24 21.83
N ALA A 141 -13.92 -11.08 20.75
CA ALA A 141 -14.05 -12.10 19.71
C ALA A 141 -12.71 -12.43 19.05
N LEU A 142 -11.92 -11.41 18.67
CA LEU A 142 -10.60 -11.61 18.08
C LEU A 142 -9.61 -12.26 19.06
N LYS A 143 -9.65 -11.89 20.35
CA LYS A 143 -8.83 -12.56 21.38
C LYS A 143 -9.22 -14.02 21.57
N ALA A 144 -10.52 -14.32 21.58
CA ALA A 144 -11.04 -15.68 21.75
C ALA A 144 -10.72 -16.58 20.55
N ALA A 145 -10.52 -16.00 19.36
CA ALA A 145 -10.14 -16.71 18.15
C ALA A 145 -8.69 -17.27 18.18
N GLY A 146 -7.90 -16.94 19.21
CA GLY A 146 -6.55 -17.46 19.39
C GLY A 146 -5.47 -16.63 18.67
N PRO A 147 -4.28 -17.23 18.42
CA PRO A 147 -3.14 -16.50 17.87
C PRO A 147 -3.43 -15.85 16.52
N ALA A 148 -3.04 -14.57 16.38
CA ALA A 148 -3.22 -13.81 15.15
C ALA A 148 -2.45 -14.38 13.95
N ASN A 149 -1.30 -15.01 14.20
CA ASN A 149 -0.52 -15.65 13.14
C ASN A 149 -0.94 -17.11 12.99
N THR A 150 -1.82 -17.40 12.03
CA THR A 150 -2.29 -18.78 11.80
C THR A 150 -1.40 -19.56 10.85
N GLY A 151 -0.32 -18.95 10.33
CA GLY A 151 0.52 -19.56 9.31
C GLY A 151 -0.15 -19.68 7.93
N SER A 152 -1.33 -19.10 7.74
CA SER A 152 -2.07 -19.11 6.48
C SER A 152 -3.12 -17.98 6.43
N THR A 153 -3.97 -17.97 5.40
CA THR A 153 -5.14 -17.08 5.29
C THR A 153 -6.43 -17.69 5.87
N ARG A 154 -6.32 -18.84 6.54
CA ARG A 154 -7.40 -19.65 7.12
C ARG A 154 -7.19 -19.88 8.63
N GLY A 155 -8.25 -20.29 9.30
CA GLY A 155 -8.29 -20.57 10.74
C GLY A 155 -9.25 -19.64 11.48
N ASP A 156 -9.40 -19.89 12.79
CA ASP A 156 -10.37 -19.21 13.65
C ASP A 156 -10.22 -17.69 13.61
N MET A 157 -9.00 -17.15 13.71
CA MET A 157 -8.77 -15.70 13.63
C MET A 157 -9.19 -15.11 12.27
N PRO A 158 -8.76 -15.63 11.09
CA PRO A 158 -9.28 -15.19 9.79
C PRO A 158 -10.81 -15.31 9.65
N ASP A 159 -11.43 -16.35 10.21
CA ASP A 159 -12.87 -16.53 10.15
C ASP A 159 -13.63 -15.50 10.99
N VAL A 160 -13.18 -15.25 12.22
CA VAL A 160 -13.72 -14.20 13.09
C VAL A 160 -13.52 -12.81 12.49
N TRP A 161 -12.34 -12.53 11.91
CA TRP A 161 -12.09 -11.26 11.21
C TRP A 161 -13.08 -11.02 10.08
N ARG A 162 -13.28 -12.01 9.21
CA ARG A 162 -14.25 -11.92 8.12
C ARG A 162 -15.68 -11.80 8.64
N SER A 163 -16.00 -12.44 9.76
CA SER A 163 -17.32 -12.31 10.40
C SER A 163 -17.57 -10.88 10.86
N ILE A 164 -16.61 -10.26 11.56
CA ILE A 164 -16.70 -8.86 12.00
C ILE A 164 -16.83 -7.92 10.79
N ALA A 165 -16.01 -8.13 9.76
CA ALA A 165 -16.05 -7.33 8.54
C ALA A 165 -17.39 -7.43 7.79
N ARG A 166 -18.08 -8.58 7.85
CA ARG A 166 -19.44 -8.71 7.31
C ARG A 166 -20.51 -8.10 8.19
N GLU A 167 -20.30 -8.11 9.51
CA GLU A 167 -21.27 -7.62 10.48
C GLU A 167 -21.49 -6.12 10.37
N ASN A 168 -20.41 -5.35 10.29
CA ASN A 168 -20.46 -3.91 10.04
C ASN A 168 -19.20 -3.44 9.29
N PRO A 169 -19.17 -3.55 7.95
CA PRO A 169 -17.99 -3.24 7.14
C PRO A 169 -17.55 -1.79 7.26
N GLU A 170 -18.50 -0.85 7.34
CA GLU A 170 -18.21 0.58 7.46
C GLU A 170 -17.49 0.88 8.77
N ARG A 171 -18.09 0.49 9.90
CA ARG A 171 -17.51 0.73 11.22
C ARG A 171 -16.17 0.01 11.40
N PHE A 172 -16.04 -1.21 10.90
CA PHE A 172 -14.77 -1.94 11.00
C PHE A 172 -13.67 -1.32 10.14
N GLY A 173 -14.02 -0.82 8.94
CA GLY A 173 -13.11 -0.05 8.10
C GLY A 173 -12.68 1.27 8.75
N GLU A 174 -13.61 1.99 9.37
CA GLU A 174 -13.30 3.21 10.14
C GLU A 174 -12.32 2.92 11.28
N LEU A 175 -12.52 1.86 12.06
CA LEU A 175 -11.63 1.52 13.16
C LEU A 175 -10.24 1.12 12.68
N GLN A 176 -10.14 0.41 11.57
CA GLN A 176 -8.85 0.12 10.94
C GLN A 176 -8.15 1.43 10.57
N ARG A 177 -8.84 2.37 9.92
CA ARG A 177 -8.30 3.69 9.58
C ARG A 177 -7.89 4.50 10.81
N GLU A 178 -8.78 4.63 11.81
CA GLU A 178 -8.50 5.35 13.05
C GLU A 178 -7.28 4.77 13.79
N PHE A 179 -7.10 3.45 13.75
CA PHE A 179 -5.92 2.80 14.30
C PHE A 179 -4.64 3.22 13.56
N ILE A 180 -4.63 3.22 12.23
CA ILE A 180 -3.48 3.70 11.44
C ILE A 180 -3.21 5.19 11.71
N GLU A 181 -4.26 6.00 11.79
CA GLU A 181 -4.13 7.42 12.11
C GLU A 181 -3.43 7.62 13.46
N ALA A 182 -3.88 6.90 14.49
CA ALA A 182 -3.35 7.01 15.85
C ALA A 182 -1.89 6.52 15.97
N THR A 183 -1.53 5.48 15.22
CA THR A 183 -0.22 4.81 15.36
C THR A 183 0.83 5.31 14.37
N HIS A 184 0.43 5.92 13.26
CA HIS A 184 1.34 6.30 12.17
C HIS A 184 1.23 7.78 11.85
N TYR A 185 0.06 8.25 11.42
CA TYR A 185 -0.13 9.62 10.96
C TYR A 185 0.14 10.64 12.07
N LYS A 186 -0.58 10.55 13.20
CA LYS A 186 -0.45 11.49 14.33
C LYS A 186 0.99 11.54 14.87
N PRO A 187 1.67 10.41 15.12
CA PRO A 187 3.07 10.45 15.53
C PRO A 187 4.00 11.05 14.47
N ALA A 188 3.76 10.84 13.17
CA ALA A 188 4.55 11.46 12.10
C ALA A 188 4.37 12.97 12.08
N ARG A 189 3.10 13.44 12.07
CA ARG A 189 2.74 14.86 12.14
C ARG A 189 3.38 15.53 13.35
N ASN A 190 3.20 14.97 14.54
CA ASN A 190 3.71 15.58 15.78
C ASN A 190 5.24 15.69 15.75
N LYS A 191 5.94 14.71 15.18
CA LYS A 191 7.39 14.75 15.00
C LYS A 191 7.83 15.79 13.99
N ILE A 192 7.07 16.02 12.92
CA ILE A 192 7.34 17.09 11.94
C ILE A 192 7.19 18.44 12.64
N LEU A 193 6.03 18.68 13.27
CA LEU A 193 5.75 19.91 14.01
C LEU A 193 6.86 20.22 15.02
N ALA A 194 7.24 19.25 15.85
CA ALA A 194 8.28 19.44 16.85
C ALA A 194 9.68 19.75 16.26
N LYS A 195 9.97 19.28 15.03
CA LYS A 195 11.29 19.45 14.40
C LYS A 195 11.39 20.67 13.49
N THR A 196 10.30 21.05 12.85
CA THR A 196 10.29 22.05 11.79
C THR A 196 9.43 23.27 12.13
N GLY A 197 8.58 23.17 13.16
CA GLY A 197 7.59 24.20 13.50
C GLY A 197 6.38 24.22 12.54
N VAL A 198 6.34 23.35 11.53
CA VAL A 198 5.26 23.35 10.54
C VAL A 198 4.15 22.40 10.97
N ASP A 199 2.93 22.93 11.10
CA ASP A 199 1.74 22.12 11.32
C ASP A 199 1.24 21.54 9.99
N MET A 200 1.33 20.22 9.86
CA MET A 200 0.84 19.50 8.66
C MET A 200 -0.69 19.53 8.55
N ASP A 201 -1.42 19.69 9.66
CA ASP A 201 -2.88 19.76 9.62
C ASP A 201 -3.40 21.08 9.04
N ALA A 202 -2.54 22.12 9.01
CA ALA A 202 -2.83 23.41 8.39
C ALA A 202 -2.55 23.44 6.88
N LEU A 203 -1.99 22.36 6.32
CA LEU A 203 -1.70 22.24 4.89
C LEU A 203 -2.86 21.58 4.14
N PRO A 204 -2.95 21.76 2.80
CA PRO A 204 -4.00 21.15 1.97
C PRO A 204 -4.15 19.64 2.17
N SER A 205 -5.34 19.11 1.89
CA SER A 205 -5.69 17.70 2.12
C SER A 205 -4.71 16.75 1.40
N ALA A 206 -4.26 17.15 0.21
CA ALA A 206 -3.24 16.43 -0.57
C ALA A 206 -1.91 16.21 0.17
N VAL A 207 -1.44 17.20 0.95
CA VAL A 207 -0.21 17.06 1.73
C VAL A 207 -0.42 16.11 2.90
N ARG A 208 -1.59 16.20 3.54
CA ARG A 208 -1.96 15.31 4.65
C ARG A 208 -2.07 13.86 4.15
N GLU A 209 -2.62 13.63 2.97
CA GLU A 209 -2.65 12.30 2.35
C GLU A 209 -1.24 11.79 1.99
N ALA A 210 -0.38 12.64 1.44
CA ALA A 210 1.00 12.27 1.17
C ALA A 210 1.75 11.89 2.47
N LEU A 211 1.49 12.61 3.58
CA LEU A 211 2.03 12.27 4.89
C LEU A 211 1.49 10.93 5.40
N TRP A 212 0.20 10.67 5.24
CA TRP A 212 -0.42 9.38 5.59
C TRP A 212 0.27 8.22 4.88
N SER A 213 0.31 8.25 3.54
CA SER A 213 0.95 7.22 2.72
C SER A 213 2.42 7.01 3.12
N THR A 214 3.15 8.11 3.34
CA THR A 214 4.56 8.06 3.76
C THR A 214 4.71 7.44 5.16
N ALA A 215 3.82 7.77 6.09
CA ALA A 215 3.85 7.24 7.46
C ALA A 215 3.50 5.75 7.51
N VAL A 216 2.58 5.28 6.68
CA VAL A 216 2.27 3.85 6.54
C VAL A 216 3.48 3.09 5.99
N GLN A 217 4.12 3.61 4.93
CA GLN A 217 5.24 2.94 4.26
C GLN A 217 6.55 2.98 5.07
N HIS A 218 6.89 4.13 5.64
CA HIS A 218 8.20 4.36 6.27
C HIS A 218 8.13 4.47 7.80
N GLY A 219 6.94 4.30 8.38
CA GLY A 219 6.69 4.58 9.80
C GLY A 219 6.79 6.06 10.14
N ALA A 220 6.33 6.43 11.34
CA ALA A 220 6.30 7.81 11.78
C ALA A 220 7.68 8.51 11.79
N GLY A 221 8.74 7.77 12.15
CA GLY A 221 10.10 8.31 12.17
C GLY A 221 10.66 8.57 10.77
N GLY A 222 10.46 7.63 9.84
CA GLY A 222 10.89 7.77 8.45
C GLY A 222 10.13 8.88 7.73
N ALA A 223 8.80 8.94 7.89
CA ALA A 223 7.99 10.01 7.35
C ALA A 223 8.42 11.39 7.85
N ALA A 224 8.64 11.54 9.17
CA ALA A 224 9.12 12.80 9.71
C ALA A 224 10.51 13.20 9.18
N ALA A 225 11.39 12.22 8.89
CA ALA A 225 12.69 12.50 8.28
C ALA A 225 12.56 12.93 6.81
N ILE A 226 11.70 12.27 6.03
CA ILE A 226 11.41 12.59 4.63
C ILE A 226 10.81 14.00 4.51
N PHE A 227 9.73 14.26 5.25
CA PHE A 227 9.10 15.58 5.27
C PHE A 227 10.03 16.67 5.81
N GLY A 228 10.83 16.37 6.84
CA GLY A 228 11.83 17.31 7.35
C GLY A 228 12.87 17.72 6.30
N ARG A 229 13.31 16.80 5.42
CA ARG A 229 14.19 17.14 4.30
C ARG A 229 13.48 17.95 3.23
N ALA A 230 12.25 17.58 2.87
CA ALA A 230 11.46 18.28 1.87
C ALA A 230 11.15 19.73 2.29
N LEU A 231 10.76 19.94 3.55
CA LEU A 231 10.46 21.25 4.11
C LEU A 231 11.67 22.19 4.13
N LYS A 232 12.89 21.68 4.37
CA LYS A 232 14.11 22.50 4.31
C LYS A 232 14.37 23.15 2.96
N ASN A 233 13.87 22.53 1.88
CA ASN A 233 14.04 23.00 0.51
C ASN A 233 12.76 23.67 -0.04
N THR A 234 11.77 23.93 0.81
CA THR A 234 10.49 24.52 0.41
C THR A 234 10.36 25.92 1.01
N ASN A 235 10.15 26.93 0.17
CA ASN A 235 9.85 28.28 0.65
C ASN A 235 8.41 28.36 1.16
N LEU A 236 8.24 28.37 2.48
CA LEU A 236 6.92 28.38 3.12
C LEU A 236 6.18 29.72 3.06
N GLN A 237 6.82 30.78 2.53
CA GLN A 237 6.20 32.09 2.35
C GLN A 237 5.47 32.23 1.00
N GLU A 238 5.49 31.19 0.15
CA GLU A 238 4.70 31.14 -1.08
C GLU A 238 3.23 30.78 -0.80
N GLU A 239 2.38 30.97 -1.82
CA GLU A 239 0.99 30.50 -1.82
C GLU A 239 0.88 29.02 -1.40
N ALA A 240 -0.12 28.70 -0.57
CA ALA A 240 -0.28 27.38 0.04
C ALA A 240 -0.30 26.23 -0.99
N VAL A 241 -0.92 26.44 -2.15
CA VAL A 241 -0.96 25.45 -3.25
C VAL A 241 0.42 25.21 -3.85
N ARG A 242 1.25 26.26 -4.01
CA ARG A 242 2.62 26.11 -4.53
C ARG A 242 3.51 25.39 -3.52
N VAL A 243 3.38 25.76 -2.23
CA VAL A 243 4.06 25.07 -1.12
C VAL A 243 3.69 23.58 -1.11
N ALA A 244 2.40 23.27 -1.18
CA ALA A 244 1.90 21.90 -1.19
C ALA A 244 2.43 21.09 -2.38
N ARG A 245 2.40 21.65 -3.59
CA ARG A 245 2.92 20.99 -4.79
C ARG A 245 4.41 20.66 -4.66
N ARG A 246 5.24 21.64 -4.26
CA ARG A 246 6.69 21.43 -4.06
C ARG A 246 6.96 20.38 -2.98
N LEU A 247 6.20 20.41 -1.89
CA LEU A 247 6.34 19.46 -0.79
C LEU A 247 5.98 18.03 -1.23
N ILE A 248 4.85 17.86 -1.94
CA ILE A 248 4.44 16.56 -2.51
C ILE A 248 5.52 16.05 -3.48
N ASP A 249 5.99 16.89 -4.42
CA ASP A 249 7.05 16.54 -5.36
C ASP A 249 8.29 16.01 -4.64
N ALA A 250 8.81 16.78 -3.68
CA ALA A 250 10.02 16.46 -2.94
C ALA A 250 9.87 15.19 -2.08
N VAL A 251 8.71 14.98 -1.46
CA VAL A 251 8.42 13.78 -0.65
C VAL A 251 8.45 12.52 -1.52
N TYR A 252 7.75 12.50 -2.65
CA TYR A 252 7.71 11.33 -3.52
C TYR A 252 9.07 11.05 -4.19
N ASP A 253 9.84 12.08 -4.53
CA ASP A 253 11.17 11.89 -5.08
C ASP A 253 12.19 11.38 -4.03
N ASP A 254 12.03 11.74 -2.76
CA ASP A 254 12.81 11.16 -1.67
C ASP A 254 12.41 9.69 -1.43
N ARG A 255 11.11 9.37 -1.37
CA ARG A 255 10.59 8.00 -1.18
C ARG A 255 11.15 7.00 -2.18
N LYS A 256 11.26 7.38 -3.46
CA LYS A 256 11.85 6.54 -4.54
C LYS A 256 13.30 6.09 -4.25
N LYS A 257 14.06 6.83 -3.42
CA LYS A 257 15.48 6.56 -3.15
C LYS A 257 15.71 5.48 -2.10
N HIS A 258 14.70 5.13 -1.28
CA HIS A 258 14.87 4.20 -0.15
C HIS A 258 14.95 2.71 -0.54
N PHE A 259 14.97 2.40 -1.84
CA PHE A 259 14.95 1.02 -2.36
C PHE A 259 16.22 0.63 -3.13
N GLY A 260 17.32 1.37 -2.96
CA GLY A 260 18.57 1.14 -3.69
C GLY A 260 19.20 -0.25 -3.48
N SER A 261 18.89 -0.93 -2.37
CA SER A 261 19.32 -2.30 -2.08
C SER A 261 18.41 -3.39 -2.67
N SER A 262 17.27 -3.02 -3.25
CA SER A 262 16.32 -3.95 -3.87
C SER A 262 16.70 -4.29 -5.31
N THR A 263 16.10 -5.33 -5.89
CA THR A 263 16.31 -5.69 -7.31
C THR A 263 15.82 -4.59 -8.24
N SER A 264 16.32 -4.55 -9.48
CA SER A 264 15.91 -3.58 -10.50
C SER A 264 14.40 -3.64 -10.79
N ALA A 265 13.81 -4.84 -10.82
CA ALA A 265 12.37 -5.01 -10.96
C ALA A 265 11.59 -4.40 -9.79
N VAL A 266 12.03 -4.66 -8.55
CA VAL A 266 11.43 -4.07 -7.34
C VAL A 266 11.52 -2.55 -7.38
N GLN A 267 12.70 -2.01 -7.69
CA GLN A 267 12.90 -0.55 -7.82
C GLN A 267 12.02 0.07 -8.91
N ALA A 268 11.91 -0.57 -10.08
CA ALA A 268 11.07 -0.10 -11.17
C ALA A 268 9.60 -0.01 -10.75
N SER A 269 9.10 -1.04 -10.06
CA SER A 269 7.72 -1.03 -9.58
C SER A 269 7.46 -0.02 -8.47
N VAL A 270 8.37 0.12 -7.49
CA VAL A 270 8.26 1.21 -6.50
C VAL A 270 8.11 2.54 -7.22
N ARG A 271 9.00 2.82 -8.17
CA ARG A 271 8.99 4.10 -8.88
C ARG A 271 7.68 4.33 -9.62
N ASN A 272 7.16 3.31 -10.30
CA ASN A 272 5.88 3.40 -10.98
C ASN A 272 4.74 3.73 -10.00
N ARG A 273 4.65 2.99 -8.89
CA ARG A 273 3.65 3.25 -7.85
C ARG A 273 3.79 4.64 -7.24
N MET A 274 5.00 5.08 -6.92
CA MET A 274 5.25 6.42 -6.38
C MET A 274 4.85 7.52 -7.38
N ASN A 275 4.97 7.28 -8.69
CA ASN A 275 4.50 8.23 -9.70
C ASN A 275 2.96 8.30 -9.72
N VAL A 276 2.28 7.15 -9.70
CA VAL A 276 0.80 7.11 -9.67
C VAL A 276 0.26 7.77 -8.39
N GLU A 277 0.78 7.41 -7.21
CA GLU A 277 0.36 8.02 -5.95
C GLU A 277 0.59 9.54 -5.94
N LYS A 278 1.72 10.00 -6.51
CA LYS A 278 2.03 11.42 -6.65
C LYS A 278 1.00 12.14 -7.54
N GLU A 279 0.68 11.57 -8.70
CA GLU A 279 -0.32 12.16 -9.61
C GLU A 279 -1.68 12.31 -8.93
N LEU A 280 -2.10 11.33 -8.14
CA LEU A 280 -3.36 11.40 -7.40
C LEU A 280 -3.36 12.46 -6.31
N ALA A 281 -2.26 12.59 -5.55
CA ALA A 281 -2.10 13.67 -4.59
C ALA A 281 -2.12 15.04 -5.28
N LEU A 282 -1.51 15.19 -6.45
CA LEU A 282 -1.53 16.43 -7.22
C LEU A 282 -2.92 16.74 -7.81
N ASN A 283 -3.69 15.73 -8.21
CA ASN A 283 -5.08 15.89 -8.65
C ASN A 283 -5.99 16.29 -7.48
N MET A 284 -5.76 15.72 -6.29
CA MET A 284 -6.44 16.14 -5.06
C MET A 284 -6.13 17.60 -4.73
N LEU A 285 -4.86 18.02 -4.88
CA LEU A 285 -4.46 19.40 -4.66
C LEU A 285 -5.16 20.38 -5.62
N GLN A 286 -5.37 19.98 -6.88
CA GLN A 286 -6.12 20.80 -7.84
C GLN A 286 -7.60 20.93 -7.45
N LYS A 287 -8.20 19.88 -6.88
CA LYS A 287 -9.57 19.93 -6.35
C LYS A 287 -9.67 20.82 -5.11
N ASP A 288 -8.71 20.71 -4.19
CA ASP A 288 -8.60 21.61 -3.03
C ASP A 288 -8.55 23.08 -3.48
N GLU A 289 -7.81 23.38 -4.55
CA GLU A 289 -7.71 24.73 -5.13
C GLU A 289 -9.05 25.20 -5.73
N SER A 290 -9.77 24.33 -6.45
CA SER A 290 -11.06 24.69 -7.04
C SER A 290 -12.18 24.87 -6.01
N ASP A 291 -12.12 24.17 -4.88
CA ASP A 291 -13.13 24.26 -3.82
C ASP A 291 -12.95 25.50 -2.92
N LEU A 292 -11.79 26.18 -3.04
CA LEU A 292 -11.43 27.40 -2.30
C LEU A 292 -11.61 28.69 -3.13
N ALA A 293 -11.83 28.57 -4.44
CA ALA A 293 -12.03 29.69 -5.38
C ALA A 293 -13.52 30.04 -5.55
#